data_AF-A0A534APG2-F1
#
_entry.id   AF-A0A534APG2-F1
#
_cell.length_a   1.000
_cell.length_b   1.000
_cell.length_c   1.000
_cell.angle_alpha   90.00
_cell.angle_beta   90.00
_cell.angle_gamma   90.00
#
_symmetry.space_group_name_H-M   'P 1'
#
loop_
_entity.id
_entity.type
_entity.pdbx_description
1 polymer ?
#
loop_
_entity_poly.entity_id
_entity_poly.type
_entity_poly.pdbx_seq_one_letter_code
_entity_poly.pdbx_strand_id
1 'polypeptide(L)'
;EAIPQFESGGRADLVAKETAEIAVLKGYMPAPLSDAEIDALIGEAIAATGAASIKDMGRVMAAVKPKAQGRAELGAVSARIKQKLS
;
A
#
# COMPACT_ATOMS: atom_id res chain seq x y z
N GLU A 1 -1.94 -13.42 -11.74
CA GLU A 1 -0.76 -13.95 -11.04
C GLU A 1 -0.64 -15.44 -11.36
N ALA A 2 0.54 -15.93 -11.75
CA ALA A 2 0.74 -17.30 -12.23
C ALA A 2 1.09 -18.31 -11.11
N ILE A 3 1.60 -17.82 -9.96
CA ILE A 3 1.96 -18.64 -8.79
C ILE A 3 0.83 -19.57 -8.33
N PRO A 4 -0.43 -19.10 -8.14
CA PRO A 4 -1.51 -19.96 -7.66
C PRO A 4 -1.82 -21.12 -8.64
N GLN A 5 -1.61 -20.89 -9.94
CA GLN A 5 -1.82 -21.91 -10.98
C GLN A 5 -0.69 -22.95 -10.98
N PHE A 6 0.54 -22.53 -10.74
CA PHE A 6 1.70 -23.43 -10.61
C PHE A 6 1.68 -24.24 -9.31
N GLU A 7 1.26 -23.64 -8.20
CA GLU A 7 1.03 -24.34 -6.93
C GLU A 7 -0.05 -25.42 -7.10
N SER A 8 -1.20 -25.06 -7.69
CA SER A 8 -2.30 -26.00 -7.95
C SER A 8 -1.88 -27.13 -8.90
N GLY A 9 -0.93 -26.87 -9.81
CA GLY A 9 -0.38 -27.84 -10.75
C GLY A 9 0.81 -28.66 -10.22
N GLY A 10 1.21 -28.50 -8.96
CA GLY A 10 2.36 -29.21 -8.38
C GLY A 10 3.72 -28.82 -8.98
N ARG A 11 3.80 -27.68 -9.67
CA ARG A 11 4.98 -27.18 -10.38
C ARG A 11 5.84 -26.31 -9.46
N ALA A 12 6.39 -26.92 -8.42
CA ALA A 12 7.22 -26.23 -7.42
C ALA A 12 8.45 -25.53 -8.03
N ASP A 13 8.97 -26.05 -9.16
CA ASP A 13 10.05 -25.44 -9.94
C ASP A 13 9.67 -24.05 -10.47
N LEU A 14 8.45 -23.91 -11.00
CA LEU A 14 7.93 -22.65 -11.53
C LEU A 14 7.53 -21.69 -10.42
N VAL A 15 7.00 -22.19 -9.30
CA VAL A 15 6.73 -21.37 -8.11
C VAL A 15 8.01 -20.75 -7.57
N ALA A 16 9.07 -21.53 -7.44
CA ALA A 16 10.37 -21.04 -6.97
C ALA A 16 10.96 -19.99 -7.93
N LYS A 17 10.86 -20.25 -9.24
CA LYS A 17 11.30 -19.31 -10.27
C LYS A 17 10.56 -17.97 -10.20
N GLU A 18 9.22 -18.00 -10.18
CA GLU A 18 8.42 -16.77 -10.08
C GLU A 18 8.65 -16.02 -8.77
N THR A 19 8.79 -16.73 -7.65
CA THR A 19 9.09 -16.11 -6.36
C THR A 19 10.44 -15.39 -6.39
N ALA A 20 11.45 -15.97 -7.04
CA ALA A 20 12.76 -15.35 -7.21
C ALA A 20 12.68 -14.10 -8.13
N GLU A 21 11.92 -14.16 -9.21
CA GLU A 21 11.69 -13.02 -10.10
C GLU A 21 10.99 -11.87 -9.37
N ILE A 22 9.94 -12.17 -8.58
CA ILE A 22 9.27 -11.19 -7.71
C ILE A 22 10.26 -10.58 -6.71
N ALA A 23 11.13 -11.38 -6.11
CA ALA A 23 12.12 -10.87 -5.14
C ALA A 23 13.09 -9.88 -5.79
N VAL A 24 13.57 -10.18 -7.01
CA VAL A 24 14.42 -9.28 -7.79
C VAL A 24 13.67 -7.98 -8.12
N LEU A 25 12.42 -8.08 -8.61
CA LEU A 25 11.60 -6.91 -8.93
C LEU A 25 11.30 -6.04 -7.70
N LYS A 26 11.03 -6.66 -6.54
CA LYS A 26 10.85 -5.95 -5.26
C LYS A 26 12.09 -5.16 -4.86
N GLY A 27 13.29 -5.62 -5.20
CA GLY A 27 14.55 -4.89 -4.96
C GLY A 27 14.66 -3.58 -5.75
N TYR A 28 13.92 -3.43 -6.85
CA TYR A 28 13.85 -2.19 -7.63
C TYR A 28 12.69 -1.27 -7.23
N MET A 29 11.81 -1.72 -6.33
CA MET A 29 10.72 -0.91 -5.81
C MET A 29 11.20 -0.07 -4.62
N PRO A 30 10.65 1.14 -4.41
CA PRO A 30 10.94 1.88 -3.20
C PRO A 30 10.43 1.11 -1.98
N ALA A 31 11.16 1.22 -0.86
CA ALA A 31 10.86 0.47 0.35
C ALA A 31 9.39 0.67 0.77
N PRO A 32 8.63 -0.43 1.00
CA PRO A 32 7.25 -0.32 1.41
C PRO A 32 7.16 0.39 2.76
N LEU A 33 6.13 1.20 2.93
CA LEU A 33 5.82 1.84 4.20
C LEU A 33 5.28 0.78 5.15
N SER A 34 5.78 0.81 6.38
CA SER A 34 5.20 0.07 7.49
C SER A 34 3.85 0.65 7.90
N ASP A 35 3.08 -0.12 8.68
CA ASP A 35 1.80 0.33 9.21
C ASP A 35 1.92 1.61 10.04
N ALA A 36 2.98 1.74 10.84
CA ALA A 36 3.24 2.92 11.65
C ALA A 36 3.57 4.15 10.78
N GLU A 37 4.35 3.98 9.71
CA GLU A 37 4.66 5.06 8.78
C GLU A 37 3.41 5.52 8.02
N ILE A 38 2.55 4.60 7.59
CA ILE A 38 1.27 4.93 6.95
C ILE A 38 0.41 5.76 7.92
N ASP A 39 0.31 5.35 9.18
CA ASP A 39 -0.50 6.04 10.18
C ASP A 39 0.03 7.44 10.50
N ALA A 40 1.35 7.58 10.63
CA ALA A 40 2.00 8.87 10.82
C ALA A 40 1.72 9.81 9.63
N LEU A 41 1.85 9.28 8.42
CA LEU A 41 1.65 10.03 7.18
C LEU A 41 0.21 10.49 6.99
N ILE A 42 -0.76 9.66 7.39
CA ILE A 42 -2.17 10.05 7.44
C ILE A 42 -2.39 11.14 8.51
N GLY A 43 -1.80 11.00 9.70
CA GLY A 43 -1.91 11.99 10.77
C GLY A 43 -1.37 13.36 10.36
N GLU A 44 -0.21 13.40 9.73
CA GLU A 44 0.37 14.61 9.13
C GLU A 44 -0.56 15.23 8.09
N ALA A 45 -1.12 14.41 7.20
CA ALA A 45 -2.03 14.89 6.15
C ALA A 45 -3.33 15.45 6.71
N ILE A 46 -3.89 14.83 7.76
CA ILE A 46 -5.08 15.34 8.45
C ILE A 46 -4.76 16.70 9.10
N ALA A 47 -3.65 16.81 9.82
CA ALA A 47 -3.23 18.05 10.46
C ALA A 47 -2.97 19.17 9.43
N ALA A 48 -2.28 18.86 8.33
CA ALA A 48 -1.97 19.83 7.28
C ALA A 48 -3.20 20.31 6.51
N THR A 49 -4.23 19.47 6.35
CA THR A 49 -5.46 19.81 5.61
C THR A 49 -6.57 20.35 6.50
N GLY A 50 -6.43 20.25 7.83
CA GLY A 50 -7.49 20.55 8.78
C GLY A 50 -8.72 19.67 8.60
N ALA A 51 -8.53 18.44 8.10
CA ALA A 51 -9.62 17.51 7.84
C ALA A 51 -10.26 17.08 9.16
N ALA A 52 -11.59 17.17 9.25
CA ALA A 52 -12.33 16.83 10.46
C ALA A 52 -13.46 15.83 10.20
N SER A 53 -13.73 15.49 8.94
CA SER A 53 -14.80 14.55 8.59
C SER A 53 -14.49 13.78 7.31
N ILE A 54 -15.26 12.73 7.03
CA ILE A 54 -15.19 11.96 5.77
C ILE A 54 -15.33 12.86 4.53
N LYS A 55 -16.02 14.01 4.62
CA LYS A 55 -16.13 14.97 3.50
C LYS A 55 -14.76 15.49 3.05
N ASP A 56 -13.78 15.47 3.96
CA ASP A 56 -12.41 15.93 3.73
C ASP A 56 -11.47 14.82 3.27
N MET A 57 -11.95 13.57 3.22
CA MET A 57 -11.15 12.40 2.84
C MET A 57 -10.46 12.58 1.48
N GLY A 58 -11.11 13.24 0.51
CA GLY A 58 -10.50 13.55 -0.78
C GLY A 58 -9.25 14.43 -0.66
N ARG A 59 -9.26 15.41 0.25
CA ARG A 59 -8.12 16.30 0.52
C ARG A 59 -6.99 15.55 1.20
N VAL A 60 -7.30 14.72 2.20
CA VAL A 60 -6.31 13.87 2.88
C VAL A 60 -5.69 12.87 1.89
N MET A 61 -6.51 12.20 1.07
CA MET A 61 -6.01 11.29 0.03
C MET A 61 -5.09 12.00 -0.98
N ALA A 62 -5.40 13.22 -1.38
CA ALA A 62 -4.56 13.99 -2.29
C ALA A 62 -3.18 14.32 -1.69
N ALA A 63 -3.11 14.58 -0.38
CA ALA A 63 -1.85 14.83 0.33
C ALA A 63 -1.04 13.56 0.59
N VAL A 64 -1.72 12.43 0.84
CA VAL A 64 -1.09 11.14 1.18
C VAL A 64 -0.59 10.40 -0.07
N LYS A 65 -1.37 10.40 -1.16
CA LYS A 65 -1.12 9.58 -2.36
C LYS A 65 0.29 9.74 -2.95
N PRO A 66 0.87 10.95 -3.11
CA PRO A 66 2.22 11.09 -3.68
C PRO A 66 3.31 10.43 -2.84
N LYS A 67 3.12 10.36 -1.51
CA LYS A 67 4.09 9.75 -0.60
C LYS A 67 3.89 8.24 -0.43
N ALA A 68 2.65 7.77 -0.61
CA ALA A 68 2.27 6.37 -0.45
C ALA A 68 2.31 5.56 -1.77
N GLN A 69 2.19 6.21 -2.92
CA GLN A 69 2.15 5.54 -4.23
C GLN A 69 3.43 4.73 -4.48
N GLY A 70 3.27 3.45 -4.82
CA GLY A 70 4.38 2.52 -5.03
C GLY A 70 5.09 2.05 -3.75
N ARG A 71 4.67 2.54 -2.58
CA ARG A 71 5.22 2.17 -1.27
C ARG A 71 4.15 1.61 -0.31
N ALA A 72 2.87 1.80 -0.60
CA ALA A 72 1.77 1.24 0.16
C ALA A 72 0.59 0.96 -0.77
N GLU A 73 -0.24 0.00 -0.37
CA GLU A 73 -1.51 -0.29 -1.04
C GLU A 73 -2.50 0.85 -0.81
N LEU A 74 -2.90 1.53 -1.89
CA LEU A 74 -3.80 2.70 -1.81
C LEU A 74 -5.18 2.31 -1.24
N GLY A 75 -5.62 1.06 -1.46
CA GLY A 75 -6.82 0.51 -0.84
C GLY A 75 -6.72 0.52 0.69
N ALA A 76 -5.63 -0.01 1.24
CA ALA A 76 -5.38 -0.04 2.69
C ALA A 76 -5.27 1.37 3.28
N VAL A 77 -4.55 2.27 2.60
CA VAL A 77 -4.39 3.67 3.01
C VAL A 77 -5.75 4.39 3.08
N SER A 78 -6.59 4.24 2.05
CA SER A 78 -7.91 4.87 2.03
C SER A 78 -8.84 4.36 3.12
N ALA A 79 -8.79 3.06 3.43
CA ALA A 79 -9.57 2.47 4.52
C ALA A 79 -9.17 3.06 5.88
N ARG A 80 -7.87 3.25 6.13
CA ARG A 80 -7.36 3.87 7.36
C ARG A 80 -7.71 5.34 7.48
N ILE A 81 -7.64 6.11 6.39
CA ILE A 81 -8.07 7.51 6.39
C ILE A 81 -9.55 7.60 6.76
N LYS A 82 -10.39 6.74 6.17
CA LYS A 82 -11.81 6.66 6.52
C LYS A 82 -11.99 6.36 8.01
N GLN A 83 -11.27 5.39 8.57
CA GLN A 83 -11.35 5.07 10.00
C GLN A 83 -10.97 6.24 10.92
N LYS A 84 -10.00 7.08 10.53
CA LYS A 84 -9.56 8.24 11.33
C LYS A 84 -10.48 9.47 11.21
N LEU A 85 -11.28 9.56 10.16
CA LEU A 85 -12.17 10.70 9.87
C LEU A 85 -13.66 10.39 10.07
N SER A 86 -13.98 9.16 10.45
CA SER A 86 -15.35 8.68 10.66
C SER A 86 -15.80 8.82 12.11
#